data_AF-A0AAW9F811-F1
#
_entry.id   AF-A0AAW9F811-F1
#
_cell.length_a   1.000
_cell.length_b   1.000
_cell.length_c   1.000
_cell.angle_alpha   90.00
_cell.angle_beta   90.00
_cell.angle_gamma   90.00
#
_symmetry.space_group_name_H-M   'P 1'
#
loop_
_entity.id
_entity.type
_entity.pdbx_description
1 polymer ?
#
loop_
_entity_poly.entity_id
_entity_poly.type
_entity_poly.pdbx_seq_one_letter_code
_entity_poly.pdbx_strand_id
1 'polypeptide(L)'
;MVYLSQFLDARNVRLADPHRNEKRIISGERRKHVIRKVMDEIKDWRLSPFENEGRTRHGLRVALCMNGHSWSRSDREADLLLRAVFHYMGAERPTWAQGQREYTEPFDNCNWCKGPLEEFQIDRRERFCGPACAKAALTYRTYQTHFNADSMGRAAYRILQQAKTPPRACQQCGVSYHAIRAGSDQKFCSHRCRDASMTTLPVKPCLNCETEFKPHDANSHYCSVKCRAVHRFQTARIEKQCACCDTPFVAKISTAMYCSNACKKRASKSKKRTATIIAFPQPLTAVVFDRWFPQAA
;
A
#
# COMPACT_ATOMS: atom_id res chain seq x y z
N MET A 1 -18.65 9.54 25.61
CA MET A 1 -18.27 10.70 24.76
C MET A 1 -18.45 10.45 23.24
N VAL A 2 -19.30 9.51 22.81
CA VAL A 2 -19.51 9.20 21.38
C VAL A 2 -20.36 10.27 20.66
N TYR A 3 -21.15 11.04 21.39
CA TYR A 3 -22.04 12.04 20.83
C TYR A 3 -21.30 13.25 20.25
N LEU A 4 -20.20 13.68 20.88
CA LEU A 4 -19.45 14.87 20.45
C LEU A 4 -18.67 14.63 19.14
N SER A 5 -18.14 13.42 18.93
CA SER A 5 -17.41 13.07 17.70
C SER A 5 -18.33 13.06 16.48
N GLN A 6 -19.55 12.51 16.60
CA GLN A 6 -20.52 12.50 15.50
C GLN A 6 -20.94 13.92 15.08
N PHE A 7 -21.09 14.85 16.03
CA PHE A 7 -21.40 16.25 15.73
C PHE A 7 -20.24 16.99 15.06
N LEU A 8 -19.00 16.75 15.49
CA LEU A 8 -17.82 17.31 14.86
C LEU A 8 -17.62 16.76 13.45
N ASP A 9 -17.83 15.46 13.24
CA ASP A 9 -17.76 14.84 11.92
C ASP A 9 -18.86 15.39 10.99
N ALA A 10 -20.10 15.48 11.45
CA ALA A 10 -21.20 16.05 10.67
C ALA A 10 -20.96 17.53 10.33
N ARG A 11 -20.39 18.31 11.25
CA ARG A 11 -20.00 19.70 11.02
C ARG A 11 -18.85 19.79 10.01
N ASN A 12 -17.81 18.97 10.16
CA ASN A 12 -16.69 18.92 9.23
C ASN A 12 -17.14 18.48 7.84
N VAL A 13 -18.09 17.56 7.73
CA VAL A 13 -18.69 17.15 6.44
C VAL A 13 -19.48 18.30 5.80
N ARG A 14 -20.22 19.10 6.57
CA ARG A 14 -20.92 20.30 6.05
C ARG A 14 -19.94 21.41 5.66
N LEU A 15 -18.89 21.62 6.45
CA LEU A 15 -17.84 22.62 6.20
C LEU A 15 -16.86 22.19 5.11
N ALA A 16 -16.74 20.90 4.80
CA ALA A 16 -15.86 20.39 3.76
C ALA A 16 -16.35 20.73 2.35
N ASP A 17 -17.63 21.05 2.17
CA ASP A 17 -18.14 21.49 0.86
C ASP A 17 -19.31 22.48 0.99
N PRO A 18 -19.05 23.73 1.44
CA PRO A 18 -20.08 24.76 1.64
C PRO A 18 -20.80 25.15 0.33
N HIS A 19 -20.36 24.61 -0.79
CA HIS A 19 -20.84 24.90 -2.13
C HIS A 19 -21.42 23.67 -2.84
N ARG A 20 -21.68 22.57 -2.12
CA ARG A 20 -22.28 21.35 -2.70
C ARG A 20 -23.62 21.61 -3.39
N ASN A 21 -24.28 22.72 -3.05
CA ASN A 21 -25.56 23.15 -3.61
C ASN A 21 -25.47 24.30 -4.63
N GLU A 22 -24.27 24.74 -5.03
CA GLU A 22 -24.18 25.74 -6.10
C GLU A 22 -24.63 25.15 -7.43
N LYS A 23 -25.59 25.80 -8.08
CA LYS A 23 -26.04 25.42 -9.42
C LYS A 23 -24.84 25.46 -10.37
N ARG A 24 -24.50 24.31 -10.96
CA ARG A 24 -23.46 24.20 -12.00
C ARG A 24 -23.76 25.17 -13.14
N ILE A 25 -22.71 25.79 -13.70
CA ILE A 25 -22.88 26.70 -14.84
C ILE A 25 -23.27 25.90 -16.09
N ILE A 26 -22.60 24.76 -16.32
CA ILE A 26 -22.84 23.89 -17.48
C ILE A 26 -23.42 22.55 -17.01
N SER A 27 -24.65 22.26 -17.44
CA SER A 27 -25.39 21.04 -17.10
C SER A 27 -25.94 20.33 -18.35
N GLY A 28 -26.49 19.12 -18.16
CA GLY A 28 -27.15 18.34 -19.22
C GLY A 28 -26.24 17.92 -20.39
N GLU A 29 -26.81 17.89 -21.59
CA GLU A 29 -26.12 17.51 -22.84
C GLU A 29 -24.99 18.49 -23.20
N ARG A 30 -25.16 19.78 -22.91
CA ARG A 30 -24.10 20.78 -23.11
C ARG A 30 -22.84 20.42 -22.33
N ARG A 31 -22.99 19.91 -21.11
CA ARG A 31 -21.84 19.45 -20.29
C ARG A 31 -21.12 18.28 -20.96
N LYS A 32 -21.86 17.29 -21.45
CA LYS A 32 -21.28 16.12 -22.13
C LYS A 32 -20.51 16.54 -23.38
N HIS A 33 -21.06 17.47 -24.17
CA HIS A 33 -20.38 18.02 -25.34
C HIS A 33 -19.07 18.72 -24.99
N VAL A 34 -19.09 19.60 -23.98
CA VAL A 34 -17.88 20.31 -23.51
C VAL A 34 -16.85 19.31 -22.99
N ILE A 35 -17.24 18.30 -22.21
CA ILE A 35 -16.32 17.26 -21.73
C ILE A 35 -15.65 16.53 -22.89
N ARG A 36 -16.38 16.16 -23.95
CA ARG A 36 -15.80 15.51 -25.13
C ARG A 36 -14.77 16.42 -25.83
N LYS A 37 -15.11 17.69 -26.05
CA LYS A 37 -14.18 18.66 -26.65
C LYS A 37 -12.92 18.87 -25.81
N VAL A 38 -13.08 19.03 -24.50
CA VAL A 38 -11.96 19.17 -23.57
C VAL A 38 -11.10 17.89 -23.54
N MET A 39 -11.72 16.73 -23.65
CA MET A 39 -11.00 15.46 -23.74
C MET A 39 -10.17 15.35 -25.01
N ASP A 40 -10.69 15.79 -26.16
CA ASP A 40 -9.93 15.82 -27.42
C ASP A 40 -8.67 16.69 -27.30
N GLU A 41 -8.78 17.87 -26.66
CA GLU A 41 -7.65 18.79 -26.42
C GLU A 41 -6.63 18.22 -25.40
N ILE A 42 -7.10 17.54 -24.36
CA ILE A 42 -6.21 17.01 -23.31
C ILE A 42 -5.50 15.74 -23.78
N LYS A 43 -6.11 14.95 -24.68
CA LYS A 43 -5.57 13.67 -25.14
C LYS A 43 -4.23 13.82 -25.88
N ASP A 44 -3.93 14.99 -26.42
CA ASP A 44 -2.64 15.31 -27.06
C ASP A 44 -1.57 15.68 -26.01
N TRP A 45 -1.18 14.71 -25.18
CA TRP A 45 -0.09 14.86 -24.21
C TRP A 45 1.12 14.01 -24.59
N ARG A 46 2.33 14.44 -24.21
CA ARG A 46 3.59 13.74 -24.50
C ARG A 46 4.19 13.07 -23.28
N LEU A 47 4.18 13.77 -22.15
CA LEU A 47 4.86 13.32 -20.93
C LEU A 47 3.89 12.87 -19.84
N SER A 48 2.76 13.55 -19.70
CA SER A 48 1.80 13.29 -18.64
C SER A 48 0.39 13.64 -19.08
N PRO A 49 -0.64 12.87 -18.68
CA PRO A 49 -2.04 13.25 -18.90
C PRO A 49 -2.40 14.65 -18.39
N PHE A 50 -1.62 15.20 -17.44
CA PHE A 50 -1.85 16.52 -16.84
C PHE A 50 -1.10 17.67 -17.55
N GLU A 51 -0.32 17.39 -18.60
CA GLU A 51 0.53 18.37 -19.30
C GLU A 51 -0.25 19.60 -19.78
N ASN A 52 -1.41 19.38 -20.40
CA ASN A 52 -2.26 20.46 -20.94
C ASN A 52 -3.28 21.01 -19.92
N GLU A 53 -3.30 20.53 -18.69
CA GLU A 53 -4.35 20.85 -17.72
C GLU A 53 -4.45 22.35 -17.42
N GLY A 54 -3.30 23.00 -17.17
CA GLY A 54 -3.25 24.41 -16.77
C GLY A 54 -3.78 25.34 -17.88
N ARG A 55 -3.36 25.10 -19.13
CA ARG A 55 -3.81 25.86 -20.30
C ARG A 55 -5.31 25.67 -20.53
N THR A 56 -5.79 24.42 -20.49
CA THR A 56 -7.20 24.09 -20.72
C THR A 56 -8.10 24.65 -19.62
N ARG A 57 -7.68 24.55 -18.34
CA ARG A 57 -8.40 25.17 -17.21
C ARG A 57 -8.51 26.68 -17.39
N HIS A 58 -7.41 27.33 -17.75
CA HIS A 58 -7.38 28.78 -17.98
C HIS A 58 -8.36 29.18 -19.09
N GLY A 59 -8.33 28.49 -20.24
CA GLY A 59 -9.22 28.75 -21.37
C GLY A 59 -10.70 28.59 -20.99
N LEU A 60 -11.06 27.49 -20.32
CA LEU A 60 -12.42 27.26 -19.83
C LEU A 60 -12.87 28.37 -18.88
N ARG A 61 -12.02 28.76 -17.93
CA ARG A 61 -12.32 29.81 -16.96
C ARG A 61 -12.53 31.16 -17.65
N VAL A 62 -11.65 31.56 -18.57
CA VAL A 62 -11.76 32.83 -19.31
C VAL A 62 -13.07 32.86 -20.10
N ALA A 63 -13.38 31.79 -20.83
CA ALA A 63 -14.63 31.69 -21.59
C ALA A 63 -15.87 31.82 -20.70
N LEU A 64 -15.87 31.21 -19.52
CA LEU A 64 -16.97 31.33 -18.56
C LEU A 64 -17.08 32.75 -17.97
N CYS A 65 -15.96 33.40 -17.64
CA CYS A 65 -15.95 34.79 -17.18
C CYS A 65 -16.48 35.75 -18.25
N MET A 66 -16.10 35.56 -19.52
CA MET A 66 -16.61 36.35 -20.64
C MET A 66 -18.13 36.20 -20.85
N ASN A 67 -18.70 35.06 -20.44
CA ASN A 67 -20.15 34.83 -20.42
C ASN A 67 -20.86 35.44 -19.19
N GLY A 68 -20.17 36.27 -18.39
CA GLY A 68 -20.74 36.99 -17.26
C GLY A 68 -20.74 36.22 -15.92
N HIS A 69 -19.99 35.11 -15.82
CA HIS A 69 -19.87 34.37 -14.56
C HIS A 69 -18.73 34.91 -13.69
N SER A 70 -18.90 34.86 -12.36
CA SER A 70 -17.85 35.28 -11.43
C SER A 70 -16.62 34.37 -11.52
N TRP A 71 -15.44 34.94 -11.28
CA TRP A 71 -14.17 34.23 -11.40
C TRP A 71 -14.14 32.92 -10.59
N SER A 72 -14.55 32.96 -9.31
CA SER A 72 -14.54 31.78 -8.43
C SER A 72 -15.46 30.67 -8.92
N ARG A 73 -16.63 31.02 -9.46
CA ARG A 73 -17.60 30.05 -9.99
C ARG A 73 -17.09 29.45 -11.31
N SER A 74 -16.50 30.27 -12.17
CA SER A 74 -15.87 29.84 -13.42
C SER A 74 -14.69 28.91 -13.20
N ASP A 75 -13.80 29.22 -12.24
CA ASP A 75 -12.65 28.39 -11.91
C ASP A 75 -13.07 27.01 -11.35
N ARG A 76 -14.08 27.01 -10.46
CA ARG A 76 -14.66 25.77 -9.92
C ARG A 76 -15.30 24.91 -11.01
N GLU A 77 -16.10 25.52 -11.90
CA GLU A 77 -16.74 24.77 -12.99
C GLU A 77 -15.70 24.16 -13.93
N ALA A 78 -14.63 24.91 -14.27
CA ALA A 78 -13.51 24.41 -15.05
C ALA A 78 -12.81 23.23 -14.38
N ASP A 79 -12.54 23.30 -13.06
CA ASP A 79 -11.98 22.20 -12.27
C ASP A 79 -12.89 20.95 -12.31
N LEU A 80 -14.20 21.12 -12.16
CA LEU A 80 -15.17 20.01 -12.21
C LEU A 80 -15.29 19.38 -13.60
N LEU A 81 -15.12 20.15 -14.67
CA LEU A 81 -15.08 19.63 -16.04
C LEU A 81 -13.82 18.79 -16.25
N LEU A 82 -12.66 19.30 -15.84
CA LEU A 82 -11.38 18.59 -15.95
C LEU A 82 -11.34 17.31 -15.12
N ARG A 83 -11.84 17.33 -13.88
CA ARG A 83 -11.97 16.12 -13.05
C ARG A 83 -12.81 15.04 -13.74
N ALA A 84 -13.91 15.43 -14.39
CA ALA A 84 -14.74 14.49 -15.13
C ALA A 84 -13.97 13.92 -16.34
N VAL A 85 -13.24 14.75 -17.07
CA VAL A 85 -12.39 14.30 -18.20
C VAL A 85 -11.33 13.31 -17.74
N PHE A 86 -10.57 13.61 -16.68
CA PHE A 86 -9.57 12.69 -16.15
C PHE A 86 -10.17 11.37 -15.65
N HIS A 87 -11.35 11.43 -15.01
CA HIS A 87 -12.07 10.24 -14.61
C HIS A 87 -12.42 9.34 -15.81
N TYR A 88 -12.92 9.93 -16.92
CA TYR A 88 -13.19 9.17 -18.14
C TYR A 88 -11.93 8.63 -18.82
N MET A 89 -10.80 9.31 -18.69
CA MET A 89 -9.50 8.84 -19.19
C MET A 89 -8.87 7.77 -18.28
N GLY A 90 -9.44 7.49 -17.11
CA GLY A 90 -8.81 6.64 -16.09
C GLY A 90 -7.52 7.23 -15.50
N ALA A 91 -7.33 8.55 -15.63
CA ALA A 91 -6.16 9.24 -15.10
C ALA A 91 -6.39 9.62 -13.63
N GLU A 92 -5.61 9.04 -12.72
CA GLU A 92 -5.62 9.39 -11.31
C GLU A 92 -4.67 10.56 -11.03
N ARG A 93 -5.19 11.62 -10.41
CA ARG A 93 -4.39 12.81 -10.08
C ARG A 93 -3.39 12.44 -9.00
N PRO A 94 -2.09 12.75 -9.17
CA PRO A 94 -1.12 12.54 -8.11
C PRO A 94 -1.56 13.31 -6.87
N THR A 95 -1.36 12.71 -5.71
CA THR A 95 -1.52 13.41 -4.44
C THR A 95 -0.61 14.64 -4.42
N TRP A 96 -0.95 15.66 -3.63
CA TRP A 96 -0.10 16.86 -3.52
C TRP A 96 1.35 16.49 -3.20
N ALA A 97 1.57 15.47 -2.36
CA ALA A 97 2.88 14.95 -2.03
C ALA A 97 3.62 14.35 -3.24
N GLN A 98 2.92 13.59 -4.10
CA GLN A 98 3.50 13.02 -5.32
C GLN A 98 3.79 14.06 -6.40
N GLY A 99 3.08 15.19 -6.39
CA GLY A 99 3.37 16.33 -7.28
C GLY A 99 4.60 17.14 -6.89
N GLN A 100 5.27 16.78 -5.79
CA GLN A 100 6.45 17.51 -5.33
C GLN A 100 7.72 17.05 -6.05
N ARG A 101 8.71 17.95 -6.10
CA ARG A 101 10.00 17.76 -6.79
C ARG A 101 10.78 16.50 -6.38
N GLU A 102 10.50 15.96 -5.21
CA GLU A 102 11.14 14.79 -4.62
C GLU A 102 10.62 13.47 -5.19
N TYR A 103 9.45 13.49 -5.82
CA TYR A 103 8.89 12.34 -6.54
C TYR A 103 9.23 12.36 -8.03
N THR A 104 9.64 13.52 -8.57
CA THR A 104 10.12 13.66 -9.95
C THR A 104 11.62 13.40 -10.08
N GLU A 105 12.37 13.47 -8.98
CA GLU A 105 13.81 13.25 -8.99
C GLU A 105 14.16 11.76 -9.13
N PRO A 106 15.15 11.40 -9.96
CA PRO A 106 15.69 10.05 -10.00
C PRO A 106 16.13 9.55 -8.62
N PHE A 107 16.02 8.23 -8.42
CA PHE A 107 16.45 7.60 -7.17
C PHE A 107 17.95 7.73 -6.89
N ASP A 108 18.73 7.98 -7.93
CA ASP A 108 20.19 8.06 -7.87
C ASP A 108 20.68 9.46 -7.48
N ASN A 109 19.76 10.42 -7.29
CA ASN A 109 20.07 11.80 -6.94
C ASN A 109 19.52 12.17 -5.56
N CYS A 110 20.20 13.09 -4.88
CA CYS A 110 19.75 13.67 -3.63
C CYS A 110 18.51 14.53 -3.86
N ASN A 111 17.42 14.25 -3.12
CA ASN A 111 16.16 14.97 -3.29
C ASN A 111 16.23 16.46 -2.92
N TRP A 112 17.25 16.87 -2.16
CA TRP A 112 17.50 18.27 -1.81
C TRP A 112 18.42 18.99 -2.80
N CYS A 113 19.71 18.60 -2.87
CA CYS A 113 20.72 19.30 -3.66
C CYS A 113 20.85 18.82 -5.11
N LYS A 114 20.19 17.70 -5.48
CA LYS A 114 20.23 17.09 -6.82
C LYS A 114 21.58 16.50 -7.23
N GLY A 115 22.58 16.50 -6.34
CA GLY A 115 23.83 15.79 -6.56
C GLY A 115 23.64 14.27 -6.58
N PRO A 116 24.48 13.53 -7.31
CA PRO A 116 24.43 12.07 -7.35
C PRO A 116 24.67 11.47 -5.95
N LEU A 117 23.98 10.38 -5.66
CA LEU A 117 24.17 9.58 -4.45
C LEU A 117 25.26 8.53 -4.67
N GLU A 118 25.99 8.20 -3.60
CA GLU A 118 26.97 7.13 -3.66
C GLU A 118 26.28 5.74 -3.74
N GLU A 119 26.95 4.74 -4.32
CA GLU A 119 26.37 3.40 -4.54
C GLU A 119 25.82 2.79 -3.23
N PHE A 120 26.52 2.98 -2.10
CA PHE A 120 26.06 2.48 -0.81
C PHE A 120 24.75 3.15 -0.32
N GLN A 121 24.51 4.41 -0.72
CA GLN A 121 23.30 5.16 -0.38
C GLN A 121 22.13 4.68 -1.23
N ILE A 122 22.38 4.44 -2.52
CA ILE A 122 21.40 3.87 -3.46
C ILE A 122 20.97 2.47 -2.98
N ASP A 123 21.92 1.62 -2.59
CA ASP A 123 21.67 0.28 -2.02
C ASP A 123 20.76 0.31 -0.78
N ARG A 124 20.87 1.38 0.03
CA ARG A 124 20.05 1.62 1.22
C ARG A 124 18.73 2.33 0.92
N ARG A 125 18.52 2.72 -0.33
CA ARG A 125 17.40 3.58 -0.76
C ARG A 125 17.35 4.87 0.06
N GLU A 126 18.52 5.44 0.37
CA GLU A 126 18.62 6.78 0.95
C GLU A 126 18.13 7.81 -0.09
N ARG A 127 17.54 8.90 0.40
CA ARG A 127 16.97 9.96 -0.46
C ARG A 127 17.76 11.27 -0.42
N PHE A 128 18.76 11.34 0.44
CA PHE A 128 19.57 12.53 0.63
C PHE A 128 21.03 12.12 0.74
N CYS A 129 21.93 12.92 0.19
CA CYS A 129 23.36 12.63 0.21
C CYS A 129 23.97 12.74 1.61
N GLY A 130 23.32 13.43 2.56
CA GLY A 130 23.83 13.53 3.92
C GLY A 130 22.98 14.36 4.89
N PRO A 131 23.46 14.55 6.13
CA PRO A 131 22.71 15.18 7.21
C PRO A 131 22.34 16.64 6.93
N ALA A 132 23.21 17.39 6.25
CA ALA A 132 22.94 18.79 5.88
C ALA A 132 21.72 18.91 4.95
N CYS A 133 21.67 18.09 3.89
CA CYS A 133 20.54 18.05 2.95
C CYS A 133 19.26 17.54 3.63
N ALA A 134 19.36 16.51 4.47
CA ALA A 134 18.22 16.01 5.22
C ALA A 134 17.64 17.06 6.19
N LYS A 135 18.51 17.80 6.91
CA LYS A 135 18.10 18.88 7.81
C LYS A 135 17.44 20.03 7.04
N ALA A 136 18.05 20.46 5.94
CA ALA A 136 17.49 21.52 5.10
C ALA A 136 16.11 21.15 4.54
N ALA A 137 15.94 19.90 4.10
CA ALA A 137 14.65 19.39 3.65
C ALA A 137 13.59 19.37 4.76
N LEU A 138 13.96 19.05 6.02
CA LEU A 138 13.05 19.13 7.17
C LEU A 138 12.66 20.57 7.52
N THR A 139 13.61 21.49 7.52
CA THR A 139 13.35 22.90 7.86
C THR A 139 12.48 23.58 6.80
N TYR A 140 12.81 23.41 5.52
CA TYR A 140 12.14 24.16 4.45
C TYR A 140 10.68 23.74 4.25
N ARG A 141 10.38 22.44 4.31
CA ARG A 141 9.04 21.95 4.01
C ARG A 141 8.00 22.27 5.07
N THR A 142 8.40 22.81 6.23
CA THR A 142 7.55 23.06 7.40
C THR A 142 6.44 22.01 7.46
N TYR A 143 6.80 20.72 7.57
CA TYR A 143 5.87 19.59 7.40
C TYR A 143 4.62 19.81 8.28
N GLN A 144 3.58 20.46 7.74
CA GLN A 144 2.35 20.79 8.46
C GLN A 144 1.59 19.51 8.76
N THR A 145 1.70 18.53 7.87
CA THR A 145 1.35 17.14 8.11
C THR A 145 2.46 16.46 8.91
N HIS A 146 2.11 15.63 9.90
CA HIS A 146 3.06 14.81 10.65
C HIS A 146 4.12 14.19 9.72
N PHE A 147 5.41 14.50 9.94
CA PHE A 147 6.54 13.95 9.17
C PHE A 147 6.52 12.41 9.06
N ASN A 148 5.81 11.74 9.97
CA ASN A 148 5.55 10.31 9.97
C ASN A 148 4.66 9.84 8.81
N ALA A 149 3.83 10.69 8.20
CA ALA A 149 2.97 10.33 7.08
C ALA A 149 3.70 10.43 5.74
N ASP A 150 4.68 11.33 5.60
CA ASP A 150 5.44 11.52 4.37
C ASP A 150 6.67 10.59 4.31
N SER A 151 6.79 9.87 3.20
CA SER A 151 7.96 9.03 2.93
C SER A 151 9.27 9.83 2.95
N MET A 152 9.23 11.09 2.50
CA MET A 152 10.38 12.00 2.46
C MET A 152 10.80 12.48 3.85
N GLY A 153 9.82 12.84 4.70
CA GLY A 153 10.07 13.21 6.08
C GLY A 153 10.71 12.07 6.87
N ARG A 154 10.20 10.84 6.72
CA ARG A 154 10.79 9.64 7.33
C ARG A 154 12.21 9.36 6.85
N ALA A 155 12.49 9.55 5.56
CA ALA A 155 13.83 9.36 5.00
C ALA A 155 14.83 10.39 5.54
N ALA A 156 14.45 11.68 5.59
CA ALA A 156 15.29 12.73 6.14
C ALA A 156 15.58 12.50 7.62
N TYR A 157 14.54 12.19 8.40
CA TYR A 157 14.67 11.88 9.82
C TYR A 157 15.61 10.69 10.07
N ARG A 158 15.53 9.64 9.23
CA ARG A 158 16.41 8.46 9.34
C ARG A 158 17.88 8.83 9.20
N ILE A 159 18.24 9.65 8.21
CA ILE A 159 19.62 10.10 7.99
C ILE A 159 20.11 10.94 9.17
N LEU A 160 19.26 11.81 9.71
CA LEU A 160 19.61 12.58 10.91
C LEU A 160 19.79 11.71 12.16
N GLN A 161 19.03 10.63 12.31
CA GLN A 161 19.21 9.68 13.41
C GLN A 161 20.47 8.83 13.23
N GLN A 162 20.75 8.38 12.01
CA GLN A 162 21.98 7.66 11.69
C GLN A 162 23.21 8.50 12.05
N ALA A 163 23.22 9.78 11.65
CA ALA A 163 24.34 10.69 11.92
C ALA A 163 24.67 10.88 13.41
N LYS A 164 23.72 10.60 14.32
CA LYS A 164 23.94 10.65 15.77
C LYS A 164 24.57 9.37 16.34
N THR A 165 24.50 8.25 15.63
CA THR A 165 25.08 6.99 16.08
C THR A 165 26.58 6.96 15.81
N PRO A 166 27.40 6.29 16.64
CA PRO A 166 28.82 6.13 16.35
C PRO A 166 29.04 5.26 15.11
N PRO A 167 30.08 5.52 14.31
CA PRO A 167 30.42 4.69 13.16
C PRO A 167 30.85 3.28 13.61
N ARG A 168 30.46 2.26 12.84
CA ARG A 168 30.78 0.84 13.05
C ARG A 168 31.36 0.25 11.77
N ALA A 169 32.28 -0.70 11.86
CA ALA A 169 32.75 -1.44 10.69
C ALA A 169 31.70 -2.47 10.24
N CYS A 170 31.44 -2.56 8.95
CA CYS A 170 30.60 -3.61 8.36
C CYS A 170 31.30 -4.97 8.50
N GLN A 171 30.61 -5.99 9.03
CA GLN A 171 31.20 -7.33 9.17
C GLN A 171 31.50 -8.03 7.83
N GLN A 172 30.87 -7.60 6.74
CA GLN A 172 31.07 -8.21 5.41
C GLN A 172 32.17 -7.52 4.59
N CYS A 173 32.17 -6.18 4.54
CA CYS A 173 33.07 -5.41 3.67
C CYS A 173 34.08 -4.53 4.42
N GLY A 174 34.01 -4.44 5.75
CA GLY A 174 34.89 -3.61 6.57
C GLY A 174 34.58 -2.10 6.55
N VAL A 175 33.83 -1.61 5.57
CA VAL A 175 33.50 -0.18 5.43
C VAL A 175 32.78 0.36 6.67
N SER A 176 33.18 1.56 7.12
CA SER A 176 32.55 2.23 8.25
C SER A 176 31.15 2.73 7.90
N TYR A 177 30.20 2.58 8.83
CA TYR A 177 28.83 3.02 8.63
C TYR A 177 28.12 3.37 9.94
N HIS A 178 27.08 4.20 9.83
CA HIS A 178 26.23 4.57 10.96
C HIS A 178 24.97 3.69 11.02
N ALA A 179 24.65 3.14 12.18
CA ALA A 179 23.47 2.30 12.38
C ALA A 179 22.19 3.15 12.46
N ILE A 180 21.02 2.56 12.16
CA ILE A 180 19.75 3.32 12.13
C ILE A 180 19.36 3.84 13.52
N ARG A 181 19.65 3.09 14.58
CA ARG A 181 19.35 3.44 15.97
C ARG A 181 20.56 3.12 16.85
N ALA A 182 20.76 3.94 17.90
CA ALA A 182 21.71 3.61 18.95
C ALA A 182 21.31 2.27 19.60
N GLY A 183 22.28 1.38 19.79
CA GLY A 183 22.03 0.03 20.33
C GLY A 183 21.42 -0.97 19.34
N SER A 184 21.29 -0.63 18.04
CA SER A 184 20.83 -1.61 17.04
C SER A 184 21.81 -2.77 16.87
N ASP A 185 21.25 -3.97 16.71
CA ASP A 185 21.93 -5.21 16.35
C ASP A 185 22.39 -5.27 14.89
N GLN A 186 22.22 -4.18 14.11
CA GLN A 186 22.68 -4.10 12.72
C GLN A 186 24.18 -4.38 12.63
N LYS A 187 24.55 -5.37 11.80
CA LYS A 187 25.96 -5.81 11.58
C LYS A 187 26.53 -5.36 10.23
N PHE A 188 25.66 -4.99 9.28
CA PHE A 188 26.03 -4.75 7.89
C PHE A 188 25.65 -3.35 7.44
N CYS A 189 26.47 -2.77 6.56
CA CYS A 189 26.24 -1.44 6.03
C CYS A 189 25.05 -1.42 5.05
N SER A 190 24.85 -2.41 4.18
CA SER A 190 23.77 -2.42 3.19
C SER A 190 23.02 -3.75 3.13
N HIS A 191 21.87 -3.77 2.43
CA HIS A 191 21.16 -5.02 2.13
C HIS A 191 22.03 -5.99 1.37
N ARG A 192 22.81 -5.51 0.39
CA ARG A 192 23.76 -6.31 -0.37
C ARG A 192 24.82 -6.97 0.52
N CYS A 193 25.40 -6.24 1.48
CA CYS A 193 26.36 -6.82 2.43
C CYS A 193 25.72 -7.85 3.36
N ARG A 194 24.49 -7.58 3.82
CA ARG A 194 23.73 -8.56 4.62
C ARG A 194 23.49 -9.83 3.82
N ASP A 195 22.97 -9.69 2.61
CA ASP A 195 22.62 -10.83 1.77
C ASP A 195 23.89 -11.61 1.38
N ALA A 196 25.00 -10.93 1.07
CA ALA A 196 26.32 -11.54 0.84
C ALA A 196 26.82 -12.32 2.08
N SER A 197 26.64 -11.80 3.29
CA SER A 197 26.99 -12.54 4.51
C SER A 197 26.13 -13.80 4.72
N MET A 198 24.86 -13.77 4.30
CA MET A 198 23.98 -14.94 4.34
C MET A 198 24.37 -15.99 3.29
N THR A 199 25.05 -15.57 2.22
CA THR A 199 25.67 -16.50 1.26
C THR A 199 26.95 -17.18 1.79
N THR A 200 27.21 -17.23 3.09
CA THR A 200 28.33 -18.06 3.62
C THR A 200 27.93 -19.52 3.82
N LEU A 201 26.65 -19.86 3.65
CA LEU A 201 26.20 -21.24 3.74
C LEU A 201 26.83 -22.11 2.64
N PRO A 202 27.31 -23.33 2.98
CA PRO A 202 27.89 -24.25 2.01
C PRO A 202 26.84 -24.63 0.97
N VAL A 203 27.30 -24.91 -0.25
CA VAL A 203 26.47 -25.48 -1.31
C VAL A 203 25.96 -26.84 -0.84
N LYS A 204 24.66 -27.10 -1.03
CA LYS A 204 24.02 -28.37 -0.68
C LYS A 204 23.32 -28.95 -1.92
N PRO A 205 23.26 -30.27 -2.08
CA PRO A 205 22.42 -30.89 -3.11
C PRO A 205 20.94 -30.74 -2.74
N CYS A 206 20.10 -30.48 -3.74
CA CYS A 206 18.64 -30.44 -3.54
C CYS A 206 18.08 -31.86 -3.28
N LEU A 207 17.31 -32.05 -2.22
CA LEU A 207 16.69 -33.36 -1.90
C LEU A 207 15.68 -33.89 -2.95
N ASN A 208 15.29 -33.07 -3.94
CA ASN A 208 14.31 -33.46 -4.96
C ASN A 208 14.92 -33.70 -6.35
N CYS A 209 15.86 -32.85 -6.76
CA CYS A 209 16.45 -32.88 -8.11
C CYS A 209 17.97 -33.03 -8.09
N GLU A 210 18.58 -33.16 -6.91
CA GLU A 210 20.02 -33.35 -6.66
C GLU A 210 20.94 -32.22 -7.14
N THR A 211 20.42 -31.23 -7.87
CA THR A 211 21.16 -30.04 -8.28
C THR A 211 21.73 -29.30 -7.08
N GLU A 212 23.01 -29.01 -7.14
CA GLU A 212 23.71 -28.19 -6.17
C GLU A 212 23.12 -26.77 -6.14
N PHE A 213 22.81 -26.27 -4.95
CA PHE A 213 22.32 -24.92 -4.77
C PHE A 213 22.84 -24.31 -3.47
N LYS A 214 22.84 -22.98 -3.42
CA LYS A 214 23.27 -22.22 -2.24
C LYS A 214 22.05 -21.82 -1.41
N PRO A 215 21.82 -22.43 -0.23
CA PRO A 215 20.62 -22.15 0.55
C PRO A 215 20.67 -20.74 1.16
N HIS A 216 19.50 -20.09 1.29
CA HIS A 216 19.37 -18.83 2.03
C HIS A 216 19.32 -19.03 3.56
N ASP A 217 18.81 -20.19 3.99
CA ASP A 217 18.68 -20.58 5.40
C ASP A 217 19.37 -21.92 5.62
N ALA A 218 19.98 -22.13 6.79
CA ALA A 218 20.65 -23.41 7.12
C ALA A 218 19.72 -24.63 6.98
N ASN A 219 18.43 -24.43 7.20
CA ASN A 219 17.35 -25.43 7.13
C ASN A 219 16.72 -25.56 5.73
N SER A 220 17.21 -24.84 4.70
CA SER A 220 16.70 -25.00 3.35
C SER A 220 17.32 -26.23 2.68
N HIS A 221 16.45 -27.14 2.22
CA HIS A 221 16.85 -28.40 1.59
C HIS A 221 16.52 -28.47 0.09
N TYR A 222 15.91 -27.41 -0.47
CA TYR A 222 15.42 -27.41 -1.84
C TYR A 222 15.90 -26.17 -2.60
N CYS A 223 16.32 -26.36 -3.86
CA CYS A 223 16.80 -25.29 -4.73
C CYS A 223 15.70 -24.30 -5.14
N SER A 224 14.43 -24.72 -5.09
CA SER A 224 13.30 -23.89 -5.52
C SER A 224 12.00 -24.26 -4.79
N VAL A 225 11.04 -23.33 -4.81
CA VAL A 225 9.66 -23.56 -4.33
C VAL A 225 9.00 -24.73 -5.06
N LYS A 226 9.31 -24.92 -6.35
CA LYS A 226 8.82 -26.04 -7.16
C LYS A 226 9.34 -27.38 -6.62
N CYS A 227 10.65 -27.52 -6.40
CA CYS A 227 11.26 -28.74 -5.86
C CYS A 227 10.72 -29.07 -4.46
N ARG A 228 10.56 -28.06 -3.61
CA ARG A 228 9.93 -28.22 -2.28
C ARG A 228 8.50 -28.75 -2.39
N ALA A 229 7.72 -28.25 -3.35
CA ALA A 229 6.35 -28.70 -3.56
C ALA A 229 6.29 -30.15 -4.05
N VAL A 230 7.13 -30.53 -5.02
CA VAL A 230 7.21 -31.91 -5.55
C VAL A 230 7.57 -32.89 -4.45
N HIS A 231 8.65 -32.64 -3.71
CA HIS A 231 9.08 -33.52 -2.62
C HIS A 231 8.01 -33.64 -1.52
N ARG A 232 7.31 -32.54 -1.20
CA ARG A 232 6.18 -32.56 -0.26
C ARG A 232 5.04 -33.47 -0.74
N PHE A 233 4.77 -33.56 -2.04
CA PHE A 233 3.75 -34.46 -2.58
C PHE A 233 4.20 -35.93 -2.62
N GLN A 234 5.51 -36.19 -2.75
CA GLN A 234 6.04 -37.55 -2.75
C GLN A 234 6.05 -38.16 -1.34
N THR A 235 6.49 -37.39 -0.34
CA THR A 235 6.67 -37.87 1.04
C THR A 235 5.37 -37.94 1.85
N ALA A 236 4.38 -37.10 1.56
CA ALA A 236 3.12 -37.05 2.29
C ALA A 236 2.03 -37.93 1.66
N ARG A 237 2.28 -39.24 1.52
CA ARG A 237 1.24 -40.21 1.16
C ARG A 237 0.69 -40.85 2.43
N ILE A 238 -0.38 -40.26 2.98
CA ILE A 238 -1.08 -40.80 4.15
C ILE A 238 -2.43 -41.35 3.66
N GLU A 239 -2.62 -42.66 3.74
CA GLU A 239 -3.91 -43.27 3.42
C GLU A 239 -4.94 -42.93 4.50
N LYS A 240 -6.10 -42.41 4.09
CA LYS A 240 -7.19 -42.01 4.98
C LYS A 240 -8.55 -42.32 4.36
N GLN A 241 -9.57 -42.41 5.19
CA GLN A 241 -10.96 -42.45 4.75
C GLN A 241 -11.57 -41.04 4.76
N CYS A 242 -12.37 -40.72 3.75
CA CYS A 242 -13.02 -39.42 3.63
C CYS A 242 -14.21 -39.30 4.59
N ALA A 243 -14.19 -38.36 5.53
CA ALA A 243 -15.27 -38.16 6.52
C ALA A 243 -16.63 -37.71 5.94
N CYS A 244 -16.79 -37.67 4.62
CA CYS A 244 -18.02 -37.25 3.93
C CYS A 244 -18.62 -38.35 3.04
N CYS A 245 -17.81 -39.29 2.56
CA CYS A 245 -18.25 -40.32 1.62
C CYS A 245 -17.53 -41.66 1.81
N ASP A 246 -16.72 -41.78 2.85
CA ASP A 246 -15.97 -42.97 3.30
C ASP A 246 -15.01 -43.61 2.29
N THR A 247 -14.90 -43.03 1.09
CA THR A 247 -13.93 -43.45 0.07
C THR A 247 -12.49 -43.30 0.61
N PRO A 248 -11.64 -44.34 0.52
CA PRO A 248 -10.23 -44.21 0.83
C PRO A 248 -9.56 -43.23 -0.13
N PHE A 249 -8.67 -42.39 0.37
CA PHE A 249 -7.92 -41.42 -0.43
C PHE A 249 -6.53 -41.18 0.18
N VAL A 250 -5.59 -40.75 -0.67
CA VAL A 250 -4.23 -40.39 -0.24
C VAL A 250 -4.19 -38.91 0.12
N ALA A 251 -4.06 -38.63 1.41
CA ALA A 251 -4.02 -37.29 1.98
C ALA A 251 -2.62 -36.67 1.91
N LYS A 252 -2.53 -35.44 1.37
CA LYS A 252 -1.29 -34.64 1.26
C LYS A 252 -0.79 -34.03 2.58
N ILE A 253 -1.64 -34.01 3.59
CA ILE A 253 -1.35 -33.49 4.94
C ILE A 253 -2.08 -34.35 5.95
N SER A 254 -1.47 -34.56 7.12
CA SER A 254 -2.05 -35.36 8.20
C SER A 254 -3.36 -34.79 8.75
N THR A 255 -3.68 -33.53 8.49
CA THR A 255 -4.92 -32.88 8.92
C THR A 255 -6.04 -32.91 7.87
N ALA A 256 -5.79 -33.46 6.68
CA ALA A 256 -6.85 -33.59 5.66
C ALA A 256 -7.88 -34.64 6.11
N MET A 257 -9.16 -34.29 5.96
CA MET A 257 -10.32 -35.12 6.32
C MET A 257 -11.20 -35.50 5.12
N TYR A 258 -11.01 -34.86 3.96
CA TYR A 258 -11.90 -35.02 2.81
C TYR A 258 -11.10 -35.33 1.55
N CYS A 259 -11.61 -36.24 0.72
CA CYS A 259 -10.95 -36.66 -0.53
C CYS A 259 -10.95 -35.58 -1.62
N SER A 260 -11.89 -34.63 -1.59
CA SER A 260 -12.01 -33.59 -2.61
C SER A 260 -12.59 -32.27 -2.07
N ASN A 261 -12.43 -31.19 -2.84
CA ASN A 261 -13.06 -29.89 -2.55
C ASN A 261 -14.59 -29.98 -2.56
N ALA A 262 -15.18 -30.89 -3.34
CA ALA A 262 -16.62 -31.14 -3.34
C ALA A 262 -17.08 -31.72 -1.99
N CYS A 263 -16.38 -32.75 -1.48
CA CYS A 263 -16.65 -33.34 -0.16
C CYS A 263 -16.46 -32.31 0.97
N LYS A 264 -15.40 -31.49 0.90
CA LYS A 264 -15.18 -30.38 1.85
C LYS A 264 -16.35 -29.39 1.86
N LYS A 265 -16.83 -28.97 0.68
CA LYS A 265 -17.99 -28.06 0.56
C LYS A 265 -19.28 -28.71 1.06
N ARG A 266 -19.50 -30.00 0.78
CA ARG A 266 -20.67 -30.76 1.26
C ARG A 266 -20.70 -30.88 2.79
N ALA A 267 -19.57 -31.23 3.40
CA ALA A 267 -19.43 -31.27 4.85
C ALA A 267 -19.64 -29.88 5.49
N SER A 268 -19.10 -28.81 4.90
CA SER A 268 -19.30 -27.43 5.37
C SER A 268 -20.77 -26.98 5.30
N LYS A 269 -21.47 -27.30 4.20
CA LYS A 269 -22.91 -27.03 4.08
C LYS A 269 -23.72 -27.80 5.13
N SER A 270 -23.37 -29.05 5.39
CA SER A 270 -24.04 -29.88 6.40
C SER A 270 -23.88 -29.31 7.81
N LYS A 271 -22.65 -28.89 8.17
CA LYS A 271 -22.38 -28.20 9.45
C LYS A 271 -23.15 -26.88 9.61
N LYS A 272 -23.31 -26.11 8.53
CA LYS A 272 -24.14 -24.89 8.58
C LYS A 272 -25.60 -25.22 8.84
N ARG A 273 -26.16 -26.25 8.20
CA ARG A 273 -27.56 -26.66 8.43
C ARG A 273 -27.79 -27.09 9.88
N THR A 274 -26.87 -27.85 10.47
CA THR A 274 -26.97 -28.24 11.88
C THR A 274 -26.76 -27.06 12.84
N ALA A 275 -25.83 -26.15 12.56
CA ALA A 275 -25.60 -24.97 13.39
C ALA A 275 -26.74 -23.93 13.32
N THR A 276 -27.52 -23.92 12.24
CA THR A 276 -28.66 -22.99 12.09
C THR A 276 -29.91 -23.49 12.83
N ILE A 277 -29.87 -24.71 13.41
CA ILE A 277 -30.91 -25.21 14.32
C ILE A 277 -30.32 -25.24 15.74
N ILE A 278 -29.86 -24.08 16.23
CA ILE A 278 -30.12 -23.77 17.63
C ILE A 278 -31.54 -23.22 17.62
N ALA A 279 -32.51 -24.13 17.47
CA ALA A 279 -33.88 -23.81 17.82
C ALA A 279 -33.81 -23.46 19.31
N PHE A 280 -33.94 -22.18 19.65
CA PHE A 280 -34.31 -21.82 21.00
C PHE A 280 -35.62 -22.58 21.26
N PRO A 281 -35.64 -23.57 22.16
CA PRO A 281 -36.80 -24.45 22.31
C PRO A 281 -38.02 -23.71 22.86
N GLN A 282 -37.91 -22.41 23.15
CA GLN A 282 -39.01 -21.58 23.62
C GLN A 282 -38.96 -20.19 22.96
N PRO A 283 -40.13 -19.60 22.63
CA PRO A 283 -40.19 -18.21 22.23
C PRO A 283 -39.54 -17.34 23.32
N LEU A 284 -38.71 -16.37 22.91
CA LEU A 284 -38.14 -15.38 23.83
C LEU A 284 -39.29 -14.60 24.47
N THR A 285 -39.71 -15.04 25.65
CA THR A 285 -40.64 -14.29 26.50
C THR A 285 -39.85 -13.21 27.23
N ALA A 286 -40.51 -12.10 27.59
CA ALA A 286 -39.90 -10.99 28.33
C ALA A 286 -39.14 -11.46 29.59
N VAL A 287 -39.67 -12.51 30.25
CA VAL A 287 -39.07 -13.12 31.45
C VAL A 287 -37.67 -13.71 31.20
N VAL A 288 -37.39 -14.24 30.00
CA VAL A 288 -36.07 -14.77 29.65
C VAL A 288 -35.08 -13.64 29.41
N PHE A 289 -35.53 -12.54 28.82
CA PHE A 289 -34.70 -11.38 28.50
C PHE A 289 -34.23 -10.66 29.77
N ASP A 290 -35.13 -10.48 30.74
CA ASP A 290 -34.85 -9.79 32.00
C ASP A 290 -33.90 -10.57 32.93
N ARG A 291 -33.77 -11.89 32.75
CA ARG A 291 -32.85 -12.73 33.54
C ARG A 291 -31.41 -12.77 33.01
N TRP A 292 -31.17 -12.43 31.75
CA TRP A 292 -29.82 -12.50 31.15
C TRP A 292 -29.00 -11.23 31.33
N PHE A 293 -29.64 -10.06 31.40
CA PHE A 293 -28.94 -8.78 31.52
C PHE A 293 -28.39 -8.39 32.91
N PRO A 294 -28.86 -8.93 34.06
CA PRO A 294 -28.29 -8.59 35.36
C PRO A 294 -26.86 -9.13 35.59
N GLN A 295 -26.40 -10.10 34.79
CA GLN A 295 -25.06 -10.69 34.94
C GLN A 295 -23.98 -10.02 34.08
N ALA A 296 -24.35 -9.06 33.23
CA ALA A 296 -23.41 -8.33 32.36
C ALA A 296 -23.09 -6.91 32.88
N ALA A 297 -23.68 -6.52 34.00
CA ALA A 297 -23.38 -5.29 34.76
C ALA A 297 -22.59 -5.64 36.02
#